data_AF-A0A842HG73-F1
#
_entry.id   AF-A0A842HG73-F1
#
_cell.length_a   1.000
_cell.length_b   1.000
_cell.length_c   1.000
_cell.angle_alpha   90.00
_cell.angle_beta   90.00
_cell.angle_gamma   90.00
#
_symmetry.space_group_name_H-M   'P 1'
#
loop_
_entity.id
_entity.type
_entity.pdbx_description
1 polymer ?
#
loop_
_entity_poly.entity_id
_entity_poly.type
_entity_poly.pdbx_seq_one_letter_code
_entity_poly.pdbx_strand_id
1 'polypeptide(L)'
;MSDFQDAKIPIYLDPKDRTLIDSTSEAPVPDEWYPMNGAADRLLKCQEALKDVEQILETYVAAKAKDKRRRRLRAMFVPLHSLCVNIVEVIDQIQTDKTIHSQIPSDTPATLTRLKSLLVNSVPFDRKGKLGMLRNRVSAHYERKMSPTEMRSLLNSTNTTEIGEWLHKAIAILCDLLKLDAYMWRADGPTDDTVIMMCQEPVISVLGVKDGSIQSLKGAYLRKISPRNFIINDIISVTESSQCLFECHSNYRIEKFVEDGEFHWAKSLSLFGSRPE
;
A
#
# COMPACT_ATOMS: atom_id res chain seq x y z
N MET A 1 0.67 -25.07 -40.65
CA MET A 1 -0.24 -24.21 -39.87
C MET A 1 -1.29 -25.13 -39.31
N SER A 2 -1.05 -25.69 -38.12
CA SER A 2 -1.91 -26.69 -37.50
C SER A 2 -2.99 -26.01 -36.66
N ASP A 3 -4.21 -26.45 -36.91
CA ASP A 3 -5.45 -26.25 -36.17
C ASP A 3 -5.27 -25.94 -34.68
N PHE A 4 -5.43 -24.67 -34.30
CA PHE A 4 -5.95 -24.34 -32.97
C PHE A 4 -7.47 -24.48 -33.04
N GLN A 5 -7.97 -25.70 -32.85
CA GLN A 5 -9.38 -25.88 -32.49
C GLN A 5 -9.65 -25.04 -31.25
N ASP A 6 -10.77 -24.29 -31.28
CA ASP A 6 -11.29 -23.48 -30.18
C ASP A 6 -11.58 -24.33 -28.93
N ALA A 7 -10.54 -24.73 -28.22
CA ALA A 7 -10.63 -25.32 -26.90
C ALA A 7 -11.09 -24.22 -25.95
N LYS A 8 -12.41 -24.12 -25.75
CA LYS A 8 -12.99 -23.26 -24.71
C LYS A 8 -12.48 -23.76 -23.36
N ILE A 9 -11.51 -23.07 -22.79
CA ILE A 9 -11.08 -23.30 -21.41
C ILE A 9 -12.16 -22.71 -20.51
N PRO A 10 -12.93 -23.53 -19.78
CA PRO A 10 -13.92 -23.00 -18.85
C PRO A 10 -13.21 -22.23 -17.73
N ILE A 11 -13.74 -21.05 -17.40
CA ILE A 11 -13.23 -20.23 -16.29
C ILE A 11 -14.11 -20.52 -15.06
N TYR A 12 -13.52 -21.13 -14.03
CA TYR A 12 -14.21 -21.45 -12.79
C TYR A 12 -13.90 -20.45 -11.68
N LEU A 13 -14.66 -20.49 -10.58
CA LEU A 13 -14.24 -19.79 -9.36
C LEU A 13 -13.07 -20.55 -8.72
N ASP A 14 -12.05 -19.81 -8.30
CA ASP A 14 -10.93 -20.35 -7.54
C ASP A 14 -11.43 -20.84 -6.17
N PRO A 15 -11.30 -22.15 -5.85
CA PRO A 15 -11.86 -22.72 -4.63
C PRO A 15 -10.96 -22.51 -3.40
N LYS A 16 -9.71 -22.06 -3.58
CA LYS A 16 -8.76 -21.89 -2.47
C LYS A 16 -8.78 -20.46 -1.93
N ASP A 17 -8.94 -20.32 -0.62
CA ASP A 17 -8.63 -19.09 0.08
C ASP A 17 -7.11 -19.01 0.30
N ARG A 18 -6.53 -17.86 -0.02
CA ARG A 18 -5.09 -17.55 -0.05
C ARG A 18 -4.91 -16.22 0.61
N THR A 19 -3.83 -16.05 1.36
CA THR A 19 -3.46 -14.79 1.99
C THR A 19 -2.32 -14.14 1.23
N LEU A 20 -2.08 -12.85 1.48
CA LEU A 20 -0.79 -12.25 1.12
C LEU A 20 0.29 -12.80 2.03
N ILE A 21 1.51 -12.91 1.51
CA ILE A 21 2.66 -13.29 2.32
C ILE A 21 2.81 -12.37 3.54
N ASP A 22 3.05 -12.98 4.70
CA ASP A 22 3.46 -12.27 5.91
C ASP A 22 4.97 -12.43 6.14
N SER A 23 5.70 -11.31 6.06
CA SER A 23 7.16 -11.30 6.22
C SER A 23 7.62 -11.62 7.65
N THR A 24 6.70 -11.61 8.61
CA THR A 24 6.95 -11.88 10.03
C THR A 24 6.60 -13.30 10.46
N SER A 25 6.01 -14.11 9.57
CA SER A 25 5.66 -15.50 9.88
C SER A 25 6.92 -16.34 10.14
N GLU A 26 6.90 -17.15 11.20
CA GLU A 26 8.00 -18.04 11.57
C GLU A 26 8.17 -19.21 10.58
N ALA A 27 7.13 -19.54 9.81
CA ALA A 27 7.12 -20.62 8.83
C ALA A 27 6.41 -20.21 7.52
N PRO A 28 6.81 -20.79 6.38
CA PRO A 28 6.09 -20.61 5.13
C PRO A 28 4.63 -21.07 5.28
N VAL A 29 3.67 -20.20 4.94
CA VAL A 29 2.26 -20.58 4.91
C VAL A 29 1.94 -21.09 3.50
N PRO A 30 1.30 -22.27 3.37
CA PRO A 30 0.90 -22.77 2.06
C PRO A 30 -0.02 -21.79 1.34
N ASP A 31 0.08 -21.77 0.01
CA ASP A 31 -0.84 -21.04 -0.87
C ASP A 31 -0.83 -19.50 -0.65
N GLU A 32 0.27 -18.89 -0.23
CA GLU A 32 0.39 -17.42 -0.14
C GLU A 32 0.59 -16.74 -1.52
N TRP A 33 0.13 -15.50 -1.62
CA TRP A 33 0.44 -14.61 -2.73
C TRP A 33 1.77 -13.90 -2.51
N TYR A 34 2.66 -14.05 -3.48
CA TYR A 34 3.96 -13.42 -3.56
C TYR A 34 3.95 -12.37 -4.68
N PRO A 35 4.66 -11.24 -4.51
CA PRO A 35 4.83 -10.27 -5.58
C PRO A 35 5.62 -10.89 -6.74
N MET A 36 5.19 -10.60 -7.97
CA MET A 36 5.82 -11.09 -9.20
C MET A 36 6.48 -9.99 -10.02
N ASN A 37 6.11 -8.73 -9.77
CA ASN A 37 6.76 -7.56 -10.35
C ASN A 37 7.13 -6.55 -9.26
N GLY A 38 7.95 -5.55 -9.63
CA GLY A 38 8.40 -4.54 -8.67
C GLY A 38 7.25 -3.75 -8.05
N ALA A 39 6.19 -3.46 -8.81
CA ALA A 39 5.06 -2.67 -8.32
C ALA A 39 4.32 -3.42 -7.20
N ALA A 40 4.08 -4.73 -7.35
CA ALA A 40 3.49 -5.57 -6.32
C ALA A 40 4.38 -5.67 -5.08
N ASP A 41 5.71 -5.78 -5.24
CA ASP A 41 6.67 -5.81 -4.11
C ASP A 41 6.62 -4.52 -3.29
N ARG A 42 6.61 -3.35 -3.94
CA ARG A 42 6.48 -2.06 -3.24
C ARG A 42 5.11 -1.87 -2.61
N LEU A 43 4.07 -2.38 -3.26
CA LEU A 43 2.72 -2.36 -2.72
C LEU A 43 2.60 -3.24 -1.46
N LEU A 44 3.24 -4.42 -1.43
CA LEU A 44 3.34 -5.25 -0.24
C LEU A 44 4.04 -4.51 0.92
N LYS A 45 5.10 -3.75 0.63
CA LYS A 45 5.76 -2.92 1.65
C LYS A 45 4.88 -1.77 2.17
N CYS A 46 3.95 -1.25 1.36
CA CYS A 46 2.92 -0.32 1.85
C CYS A 46 1.99 -1.02 2.84
N GLN A 47 1.58 -2.26 2.54
CA GLN A 47 0.73 -3.07 3.43
C GLN A 47 1.39 -3.32 4.79
N GLU A 48 2.66 -3.73 4.81
CA GLU A 48 3.38 -3.97 6.07
C GLU A 48 3.47 -2.69 6.91
N ALA A 49 3.69 -1.54 6.26
CA ALA A 49 3.66 -0.25 6.96
C ALA A 49 2.25 0.10 7.50
N LEU A 50 1.18 -0.31 6.83
CA LEU A 50 -0.20 -0.14 7.33
C LEU A 50 -0.48 -1.00 8.56
N LYS A 51 -0.05 -2.27 8.55
CA LYS A 51 -0.17 -3.17 9.72
C LYS A 51 0.58 -2.62 10.94
N ASP A 52 1.80 -2.11 10.75
CA ASP A 52 2.57 -1.44 11.80
C ASP A 52 1.82 -0.21 12.35
N VAL A 53 1.24 0.61 11.48
CA VAL A 53 0.42 1.77 11.86
C VAL A 53 -0.77 1.33 12.70
N GLU A 54 -1.50 0.30 12.26
CA GLU A 54 -2.67 -0.24 12.95
C GLU A 54 -2.31 -0.69 14.38
N GLN A 55 -1.28 -1.52 14.53
CA GLN A 55 -0.82 -2.00 15.83
C GLN A 55 -0.45 -0.83 16.77
N ILE A 56 0.19 0.22 16.23
CA ILE A 56 0.52 1.42 17.01
C ILE A 56 -0.75 2.15 17.46
N LEU A 57 -1.76 2.28 16.59
CA LEU A 57 -3.04 2.90 16.91
C LEU A 57 -3.78 2.15 18.01
N GLU A 58 -3.82 0.82 17.95
CA GLU A 58 -4.41 -0.01 19.01
C GLU A 58 -3.77 0.28 20.38
N THR A 59 -2.44 0.28 20.43
CA THR A 59 -1.72 0.54 21.69
C THR A 59 -1.83 2.00 22.14
N TYR A 60 -2.02 2.94 21.21
CA TYR A 60 -2.26 4.35 21.49
C TYR A 60 -3.63 4.54 22.16
N VAL A 61 -4.69 3.97 21.60
CA VAL A 61 -6.05 4.06 22.14
C VAL A 61 -6.13 3.42 23.54
N ALA A 62 -5.47 2.28 23.73
CA ALA A 62 -5.42 1.57 25.02
C ALA A 62 -4.69 2.35 26.14
N ALA A 63 -3.82 3.31 25.80
CA ALA A 63 -3.07 4.07 26.79
C ALA A 63 -3.94 5.12 27.49
N LYS A 64 -4.12 5.02 28.81
CA LYS A 64 -4.91 5.99 29.60
C LYS A 64 -4.21 7.33 29.86
N ALA A 65 -2.88 7.31 30.07
CA ALA A 65 -2.11 8.50 30.43
C ALA A 65 -1.59 9.24 29.19
N LYS A 66 -1.67 10.58 29.19
CA LYS A 66 -1.25 11.44 28.07
C LYS A 66 0.21 11.20 27.65
N ASP A 67 1.12 11.07 28.60
CA ASP A 67 2.54 10.84 28.29
C ASP A 67 2.78 9.44 27.68
N LYS A 68 1.99 8.44 28.11
CA LYS A 68 2.04 7.09 27.52
C LYS A 68 1.50 7.13 26.08
N ARG A 69 0.35 7.78 25.85
CA ARG A 69 -0.21 7.99 24.50
C ARG A 69 0.81 8.64 23.57
N ARG A 70 1.42 9.73 24.03
CA ARG A 70 2.44 10.44 23.25
C ARG A 70 3.66 9.57 22.93
N ARG A 71 4.12 8.77 23.87
CA ARG A 71 5.23 7.83 23.65
C ARG A 71 4.87 6.72 22.65
N ARG A 72 3.64 6.20 22.67
CA ARG A 72 3.15 5.23 21.68
C ARG A 72 3.06 5.86 20.29
N LEU A 73 2.48 7.05 20.20
CA LEU A 73 2.33 7.76 18.92
C LEU A 73 3.67 8.09 18.26
N ARG A 74 4.75 8.28 19.02
CA ARG A 74 6.10 8.45 18.47
C ARG A 74 6.55 7.27 17.60
N ALA A 75 6.09 6.05 17.90
CA ALA A 75 6.40 4.88 17.09
C ALA A 75 5.85 5.01 15.66
N MET A 76 4.80 5.82 15.46
CA MET A 76 4.13 6.04 14.16
C MET A 76 5.04 6.67 13.11
N PHE A 77 6.07 7.43 13.53
CA PHE A 77 6.89 8.20 12.59
C PHE A 77 7.66 7.32 11.59
N VAL A 78 8.06 6.12 12.01
CA VAL A 78 8.78 5.19 11.13
C VAL A 78 7.85 4.59 10.09
N PRO A 79 6.78 3.87 10.44
CA PRO A 79 5.92 3.23 9.45
C PRO A 79 5.17 4.25 8.59
N LEU A 80 4.75 5.40 9.12
CA LEU A 80 4.14 6.45 8.29
C LEU A 80 5.11 7.03 7.25
N HIS A 81 6.38 7.25 7.63
CA HIS A 81 7.40 7.67 6.69
C HIS A 81 7.67 6.57 5.65
N SER A 82 7.80 5.31 6.08
CA SER A 82 7.99 4.17 5.18
C SER A 82 6.83 4.04 4.18
N LEU A 83 5.59 4.21 4.63
CA LEU A 83 4.40 4.22 3.77
C LEU A 83 4.52 5.30 2.68
N CYS A 84 4.86 6.54 3.04
CA CYS A 84 5.02 7.62 2.06
C CYS A 84 6.13 7.33 1.04
N VAL A 85 7.27 6.81 1.49
CA VAL A 85 8.38 6.41 0.61
C VAL A 85 7.96 5.28 -0.33
N ASN A 86 7.33 4.24 0.20
CA ASN A 86 6.89 3.09 -0.59
C ASN A 86 5.82 3.50 -1.63
N ILE A 87 4.92 4.43 -1.32
CA ILE A 87 3.97 4.98 -2.29
C ILE A 87 4.71 5.67 -3.46
N VAL A 88 5.75 6.46 -3.17
CA VAL A 88 6.59 7.05 -4.22
C VAL A 88 7.29 5.97 -5.04
N GLU A 89 7.82 4.94 -4.39
CA GLU A 89 8.48 3.82 -5.06
C GLU A 89 7.50 3.01 -5.94
N VAL A 90 6.25 2.82 -5.50
CA VAL A 90 5.19 2.22 -6.34
C VAL A 90 4.97 3.05 -7.59
N ILE A 91 4.82 4.37 -7.46
CA ILE A 91 4.64 5.28 -8.60
C ILE A 91 5.82 5.18 -9.57
N ASP A 92 7.05 5.27 -9.05
CA ASP A 92 8.26 5.23 -9.86
C ASP A 92 8.41 3.89 -10.58
N GLN A 93 8.04 2.79 -9.93
CA GLN A 93 8.09 1.47 -10.53
C GLN A 93 7.05 1.31 -11.65
N ILE A 94 5.82 1.82 -11.46
CA ILE A 94 4.79 1.80 -12.51
C ILE A 94 5.23 2.63 -13.73
N GLN A 95 5.88 3.78 -13.51
CA GLN A 95 6.34 4.65 -14.58
C GLN A 95 7.54 4.10 -15.35
N THR A 96 8.42 3.33 -14.70
CA THR A 96 9.68 2.85 -15.30
C THR A 96 9.57 1.44 -15.89
N ASP A 97 8.62 0.62 -15.43
CA ASP A 97 8.39 -0.71 -15.97
C ASP A 97 7.71 -0.64 -17.34
N LYS A 98 8.45 -1.03 -18.39
CA LYS A 98 7.96 -1.01 -19.78
C LYS A 98 6.73 -1.90 -19.98
N THR A 99 6.64 -3.01 -19.26
CA THR A 99 5.54 -3.97 -19.38
C THR A 99 4.26 -3.32 -18.86
N ILE A 100 4.32 -2.74 -17.67
CA ILE A 100 3.18 -2.03 -17.06
C ILE A 100 2.83 -0.80 -17.89
N HIS A 101 3.83 -0.02 -18.30
CA HIS A 101 3.63 1.19 -19.09
C HIS A 101 2.91 0.91 -20.43
N SER A 102 3.09 -0.27 -21.02
CA SER A 102 2.39 -0.66 -22.25
C SER A 102 0.92 -1.05 -22.03
N GLN A 103 0.52 -1.36 -20.79
CA GLN A 103 -0.80 -1.88 -20.42
C GLN A 103 -1.71 -0.82 -19.80
N ILE A 104 -1.13 0.26 -19.25
CA ILE A 104 -1.89 1.36 -18.63
C ILE A 104 -2.32 2.42 -19.66
N PRO A 105 -3.44 3.13 -19.44
CA PRO A 105 -3.88 4.23 -20.30
C PRO A 105 -2.82 5.33 -20.47
N SER A 106 -2.76 5.97 -21.64
CA SER A 106 -1.71 6.92 -22.03
C SER A 106 -1.61 8.18 -21.16
N ASP A 107 -2.70 8.56 -20.49
CA ASP A 107 -2.76 9.68 -19.53
C ASP A 107 -2.24 9.32 -18.13
N THR A 108 -2.11 8.02 -17.85
CA THR A 108 -1.69 7.49 -16.53
C THR A 108 -0.33 8.02 -16.08
N PRO A 109 0.74 8.08 -16.92
CA PRO A 109 2.05 8.58 -16.47
C PRO A 109 2.02 10.05 -16.00
N ALA A 110 1.23 10.91 -16.66
CA ALA A 110 1.06 12.30 -16.27
C ALA A 110 0.30 12.41 -14.94
N THR A 111 -0.76 11.62 -14.79
CA THR A 111 -1.54 11.52 -13.54
C THR A 111 -0.70 11.02 -12.37
N LEU A 112 0.11 9.98 -12.58
CA LEU A 112 1.06 9.45 -11.60
C LEU A 112 2.08 10.50 -11.16
N THR A 113 2.63 11.28 -12.10
CA THR A 113 3.52 12.41 -11.79
C THR A 113 2.84 13.42 -10.88
N ARG A 114 1.59 13.78 -11.18
CA ARG A 114 0.81 14.71 -10.36
C ARG A 114 0.51 14.15 -8.98
N LEU A 115 0.17 12.87 -8.86
CA LEU A 115 -0.05 12.19 -7.56
C LEU A 115 1.23 12.17 -6.72
N LYS A 116 2.39 11.88 -7.34
CA LYS A 116 3.69 11.94 -6.67
C LYS A 116 3.99 13.33 -6.17
N SER A 117 3.87 14.36 -7.01
CA SER A 117 4.06 15.75 -6.61
C SER A 117 3.12 16.14 -5.49
N LEU A 118 1.86 15.71 -5.56
CA LEU A 118 0.87 15.98 -4.53
C LEU A 118 1.29 15.36 -3.18
N LEU A 119 1.73 14.10 -3.16
CA LEU A 119 2.18 13.45 -1.92
C LEU A 119 3.38 14.19 -1.32
N VAL A 120 4.40 14.46 -2.12
CA VAL A 120 5.63 15.15 -1.70
C VAL A 120 5.34 16.55 -1.14
N ASN A 121 4.39 17.27 -1.73
CA ASN A 121 4.04 18.62 -1.29
C ASN A 121 3.08 18.64 -0.09
N SER A 122 2.28 17.59 0.11
CA SER A 122 1.24 17.56 1.14
C SER A 122 1.66 16.86 2.43
N VAL A 123 2.71 16.04 2.38
CA VAL A 123 3.28 15.32 3.53
C VAL A 123 4.79 15.61 3.61
N PRO A 124 5.32 16.12 4.73
CA PRO A 124 6.71 16.56 4.84
C PRO A 124 7.65 15.39 5.22
N PHE A 125 7.66 14.32 4.42
CA PHE A 125 8.45 13.10 4.68
C PHE A 125 9.86 13.13 4.08
N ASP A 126 10.24 14.19 3.35
CA ASP A 126 11.63 14.34 2.92
C ASP A 126 12.59 14.47 4.13
N ARG A 127 13.89 14.31 3.89
CA ARG A 127 14.92 14.29 4.95
C ARG A 127 14.91 15.53 5.87
N LYS A 128 14.56 16.71 5.33
CA LYS A 128 14.47 17.98 6.05
C LYS A 128 13.03 18.30 6.47
N GLY A 129 12.06 17.65 5.86
CA GLY A 129 10.65 17.70 6.22
C GLY A 129 10.42 17.23 7.65
N LYS A 130 9.35 17.73 8.25
CA LYS A 130 9.00 17.52 9.66
C LYS A 130 8.87 16.04 10.01
N LEU A 131 8.18 15.24 9.20
CA LEU A 131 8.03 13.79 9.41
C LEU A 131 9.38 13.08 9.24
N GLY A 132 10.18 13.46 8.24
CA GLY A 132 11.53 12.92 8.06
C GLY A 132 12.46 13.22 9.25
N MET A 133 12.42 14.43 9.79
CA MET A 133 13.17 14.80 11.00
C MET A 133 12.71 14.01 12.23
N LEU A 134 11.40 13.87 12.44
CA LEU A 134 10.84 13.10 13.55
C LEU A 134 11.26 11.63 13.47
N ARG A 135 11.19 11.03 12.27
CA ARG A 135 11.65 9.66 12.01
C ARG A 135 13.15 9.51 12.26
N ASN A 136 13.97 10.42 11.75
CA ASN A 136 15.44 10.29 11.81
C ASN A 136 16.01 10.58 13.20
N ARG A 137 15.39 11.47 13.97
CA ARG A 137 15.98 12.00 15.22
C ARG A 137 15.31 11.47 16.49
N VAL A 138 14.09 10.93 16.39
CA VAL A 138 13.22 10.74 17.56
C VAL A 138 12.50 9.38 17.60
N SER A 139 12.61 8.54 16.56
CA SER A 139 11.86 7.28 16.44
C SER A 139 12.18 6.22 17.49
N ALA A 140 13.37 5.60 17.43
CA ALA A 140 13.78 4.50 18.29
C ALA A 140 14.59 4.96 19.52
N HIS A 141 15.70 5.66 19.25
CA HIS A 141 16.58 6.26 20.26
C HIS A 141 16.89 7.71 19.89
N TYR A 142 17.21 8.52 20.89
CA TYR A 142 17.56 9.92 20.68
C TYR A 142 18.85 10.01 19.86
N GLU A 143 18.89 10.92 18.91
CA GLU A 143 20.15 11.27 18.24
C GLU A 143 21.17 11.70 19.31
N ARG A 144 22.36 11.07 19.31
CA ARG A 144 23.39 11.25 20.36
C ARG A 144 23.77 12.71 20.62
N LYS A 145 23.63 13.57 19.61
CA LYS A 145 23.99 15.00 19.66
C LYS A 145 22.82 15.91 20.04
N MET A 146 21.60 15.39 20.19
CA MET A 146 20.41 16.18 20.47
C MET A 146 20.20 16.32 21.99
N SER A 147 20.00 17.55 22.45
CA SER A 147 19.64 17.82 23.83
C SER A 147 18.18 17.41 24.13
N PRO A 148 17.83 17.07 25.39
CA PRO A 148 16.44 16.80 25.76
C PRO A 148 15.47 17.96 25.51
N THR A 149 15.96 19.20 25.46
CA THR A 149 15.15 20.39 25.17
C THR A 149 14.81 20.47 23.69
N GLU A 150 15.79 20.29 22.81
CA GLU A 150 15.58 20.22 21.36
C GLU A 150 14.65 19.07 20.98
N MET A 151 14.80 17.93 21.64
CA MET A 151 13.94 16.77 21.44
C MET A 151 12.48 17.05 21.82
N ARG A 152 12.26 17.67 22.99
CA ARG A 152 10.91 18.10 23.41
C ARG A 152 10.32 19.14 22.46
N SER A 153 11.13 20.10 22.00
CA SER A 153 10.72 21.09 21.01
C SER A 153 10.27 20.43 19.71
N LEU A 154 11.07 19.49 19.17
CA LEU A 154 10.73 18.78 17.94
C LEU A 154 9.47 17.92 18.10
N LEU A 155 9.31 17.19 19.21
CA LEU A 155 8.08 16.45 19.48
C LEU A 155 6.87 17.37 19.67
N ASN A 156 7.05 18.55 20.28
CA ASN A 156 5.97 19.53 20.49
C ASN A 156 5.63 20.30 19.22
N SER A 157 6.51 20.27 18.21
CA SER A 157 6.26 20.94 16.94
C SER A 157 5.10 20.29 16.18
N THR A 158 4.79 19.02 16.44
CA THR A 158 3.70 18.27 15.79
C THR A 158 2.60 17.90 16.79
N ASN A 159 1.38 17.75 16.30
CA ASN A 159 0.24 17.28 17.07
C ASN A 159 -0.36 16.00 16.47
N THR A 160 -1.24 15.37 17.23
CA THR A 160 -1.98 14.14 16.87
C THR A 160 -2.74 14.29 15.56
N THR A 161 -3.49 15.37 15.40
CA THR A 161 -4.29 15.64 14.19
C THR A 161 -3.42 15.75 12.95
N GLU A 162 -2.29 16.46 13.02
CA GLU A 162 -1.35 16.62 11.90
C GLU A 162 -0.79 15.27 11.43
N ILE A 163 -0.47 14.36 12.36
CA ILE A 163 -0.04 13.00 12.04
C ILE A 163 -1.18 12.23 11.35
N GLY A 164 -2.41 12.37 11.83
CA GLY A 164 -3.61 11.80 11.21
C GLY A 164 -3.82 12.31 9.78
N GLU A 165 -3.65 13.61 9.54
CA GLU A 165 -3.75 14.19 8.20
C GLU A 165 -2.72 13.61 7.24
N TRP A 166 -1.46 13.48 7.67
CA TRP A 166 -0.41 12.89 6.84
C TRP A 166 -0.73 11.45 6.47
N LEU A 167 -1.21 10.65 7.44
CA LEU A 167 -1.65 9.28 7.20
C LEU A 167 -2.81 9.24 6.21
N HIS A 168 -3.85 10.04 6.41
CA HIS A 168 -5.03 10.04 5.52
C HIS A 168 -4.69 10.50 4.11
N LYS A 169 -3.77 11.47 3.94
CA LYS A 169 -3.28 11.89 2.61
C LYS A 169 -2.52 10.77 1.90
N ALA A 170 -1.65 10.06 2.62
CA ALA A 170 -0.93 8.91 2.08
C ALA A 170 -1.90 7.78 1.68
N ILE A 171 -2.87 7.46 2.54
CA ILE A 171 -3.91 6.46 2.27
C ILE A 171 -4.72 6.82 1.04
N ALA A 172 -5.15 8.08 0.90
CA ALA A 172 -5.95 8.51 -0.25
C ALA A 172 -5.22 8.28 -1.58
N ILE A 173 -3.92 8.61 -1.62
CA ILE A 173 -3.10 8.39 -2.80
C ILE A 173 -2.87 6.89 -3.03
N LEU A 174 -2.65 6.09 -1.98
CA LEU A 174 -2.54 4.64 -2.11
C LEU A 174 -3.83 4.02 -2.66
N CYS A 175 -5.01 4.49 -2.25
CA CYS A 175 -6.30 4.07 -2.80
C CYS A 175 -6.41 4.34 -4.29
N ASP A 176 -5.94 5.51 -4.75
CA ASP A 176 -5.91 5.82 -6.19
C ASP A 176 -4.97 4.89 -6.95
N LEU A 177 -3.80 4.57 -6.38
CA LEU A 177 -2.84 3.63 -7.01
C LEU A 177 -3.40 2.21 -7.11
N LEU A 178 -4.11 1.73 -6.08
CA LEU A 178 -4.72 0.40 -6.07
C LEU A 178 -5.70 0.19 -7.23
N LYS A 179 -6.27 1.24 -7.81
CA LYS A 179 -7.19 1.10 -8.95
C LYS A 179 -6.49 0.73 -10.26
N LEU A 180 -5.17 0.89 -10.33
CA LEU A 180 -4.39 0.54 -11.51
C LEU A 180 -4.17 -0.98 -11.61
N ASP A 181 -4.27 -1.51 -12.82
CA ASP A 181 -3.93 -2.89 -13.15
C ASP A 181 -2.42 -3.02 -13.42
N ALA A 182 -1.63 -2.79 -12.37
CA ALA A 182 -0.16 -2.73 -12.44
C ALA A 182 0.53 -3.79 -11.58
N TYR A 183 -0.24 -4.62 -10.88
CA TYR A 183 0.27 -5.48 -9.81
C TYR A 183 0.14 -6.94 -10.22
N MET A 184 1.28 -7.62 -10.31
CA MET A 184 1.31 -9.02 -10.69
C MET A 184 1.70 -9.87 -9.49
N TRP A 185 1.00 -10.98 -9.32
CA TRP A 185 1.14 -11.86 -8.16
C TRP A 185 1.35 -13.31 -8.60
N ARG A 186 2.04 -14.08 -7.79
CA ARG A 186 2.22 -15.52 -7.97
C ARG A 186 1.91 -16.27 -6.68
N ALA A 187 1.52 -17.52 -6.81
CA ALA A 187 1.39 -18.46 -5.70
C ALA A 187 1.84 -19.83 -6.16
N ASP A 188 2.15 -20.71 -5.21
CA ASP A 188 2.44 -22.10 -5.52
C ASP A 188 1.18 -22.78 -6.08
N GLY A 189 1.40 -23.71 -7.02
CA GLY A 189 0.32 -24.44 -7.65
C GLY A 189 -0.21 -25.58 -6.79
N PRO A 190 -1.34 -26.19 -7.17
CA PRO A 190 -1.90 -27.35 -6.48
C PRO A 190 -0.95 -28.56 -6.45
N THR A 191 0.01 -28.61 -7.37
CA THR A 191 1.04 -29.64 -7.51
C THR A 191 2.41 -28.99 -7.73
N ASP A 192 3.49 -29.70 -7.39
CA ASP A 192 4.87 -29.21 -7.49
C ASP A 192 5.28 -28.82 -8.93
N ASP A 193 4.60 -29.35 -9.95
CA ASP A 193 4.79 -29.04 -11.36
C ASP A 193 3.87 -27.91 -11.85
N THR A 194 3.27 -27.12 -10.95
CA THR A 194 2.41 -26.01 -11.33
C THR A 194 2.71 -24.73 -10.55
N VAL A 195 2.47 -23.59 -11.20
CA VAL A 195 2.53 -22.25 -10.59
C VAL A 195 1.26 -21.49 -10.92
N ILE A 196 0.81 -20.66 -10.00
CA ILE A 196 -0.34 -19.78 -10.18
C ILE A 196 0.18 -18.36 -10.39
N MET A 197 -0.38 -17.68 -11.39
CA MET A 197 -0.08 -16.28 -11.67
C MET A 197 -1.38 -15.48 -11.78
N MET A 198 -1.34 -14.26 -11.29
CA MET A 198 -2.39 -13.25 -11.44
C MET A 198 -1.74 -12.01 -12.03
N CYS A 199 -1.81 -11.87 -13.35
CA CYS A 199 -1.25 -10.72 -14.07
C CYS A 199 -2.27 -9.60 -14.27
N GLN A 200 -3.56 -9.95 -14.26
CA GLN A 200 -4.68 -9.04 -14.42
C GLN A 200 -5.79 -9.50 -13.46
N GLU A 201 -6.11 -8.67 -12.49
CA GLU A 201 -7.15 -9.00 -11.52
C GLU A 201 -8.56 -8.96 -12.13
N PRO A 202 -9.46 -9.89 -11.80
CA PRO A 202 -9.35 -10.96 -10.80
C PRO A 202 -8.97 -12.34 -11.40
N VAL A 203 -8.34 -12.38 -12.57
CA VAL A 203 -8.07 -13.62 -13.32
C VAL A 203 -6.78 -14.27 -12.85
N ILE A 204 -6.86 -15.54 -12.48
CA ILE A 204 -5.69 -16.38 -12.21
C ILE A 204 -5.46 -17.39 -13.33
N SER A 205 -4.20 -17.61 -13.66
CA SER A 205 -3.74 -18.62 -14.60
C SER A 205 -2.93 -19.68 -13.86
N VAL A 206 -3.27 -20.94 -14.07
CA VAL A 206 -2.49 -22.09 -13.55
C VAL A 206 -1.63 -22.60 -14.68
N LEU A 207 -0.32 -22.53 -14.51
CA LEU A 207 0.67 -22.87 -15.52
C LEU A 207 1.42 -24.13 -15.10
N GLY A 208 1.56 -25.08 -16.02
CA GLY A 208 2.40 -26.26 -15.83
C GLY A 208 3.86 -25.92 -16.08
N VAL A 209 4.71 -26.28 -15.13
CA VAL A 209 6.16 -26.07 -15.13
C VAL A 209 6.86 -27.41 -15.26
N LYS A 210 7.80 -27.50 -16.20
CA LYS A 210 8.69 -28.65 -16.34
C LYS A 210 10.11 -28.16 -16.58
N ASP A 211 11.08 -28.76 -15.90
CA ASP A 211 12.50 -28.41 -16.02
C ASP A 211 12.75 -26.90 -15.81
N GLY A 212 11.99 -26.27 -14.90
CA GLY A 212 12.09 -24.84 -14.58
C GLY A 212 11.46 -23.89 -15.60
N SER A 213 10.74 -24.40 -16.60
CA SER A 213 10.13 -23.61 -17.68
C SER A 213 8.61 -23.81 -17.77
N ILE A 214 7.87 -22.76 -18.12
CA ILE A 214 6.42 -22.84 -18.37
C ILE A 214 6.19 -23.60 -19.67
N GLN A 215 5.43 -24.70 -19.61
CA GLN A 215 5.18 -25.59 -20.75
C GLN A 215 3.73 -25.56 -21.23
N SER A 216 2.77 -25.25 -20.35
CA SER A 216 1.35 -25.31 -20.70
C SER A 216 0.49 -24.46 -19.78
N LEU A 217 -0.63 -23.95 -20.30
CA LEU A 217 -1.73 -23.42 -19.50
C LEU A 217 -2.61 -24.61 -19.06
N LYS A 218 -2.69 -24.84 -17.74
CA LYS A 218 -3.49 -25.93 -17.14
C LYS A 218 -4.92 -25.50 -16.82
N GLY A 219 -5.14 -24.21 -16.60
CA GLY A 219 -6.47 -23.66 -16.37
C GLY A 219 -6.46 -22.17 -16.08
N ALA A 220 -7.65 -21.59 -16.09
CA ALA A 220 -7.89 -20.20 -15.69
C ALA A 220 -9.07 -20.15 -14.73
N TYR A 221 -9.00 -19.29 -13.73
CA TYR A 221 -10.05 -19.13 -12.73
C TYR A 221 -10.29 -17.64 -12.42
N LEU A 222 -11.49 -17.32 -11.94
CA LEU A 222 -11.81 -16.04 -11.34
C LEU A 222 -11.69 -16.14 -9.83
N ARG A 223 -11.06 -15.14 -9.23
CA ARG A 223 -10.92 -15.07 -7.78
C ARG A 223 -11.86 -14.04 -7.18
N LYS A 224 -12.51 -14.39 -6.06
CA LYS A 224 -13.41 -13.47 -5.34
C LYS A 224 -12.64 -12.37 -4.58
N ILE A 225 -11.51 -12.73 -3.98
CA ILE A 225 -10.69 -11.83 -3.16
C ILE A 225 -9.29 -11.79 -3.74
N SER A 226 -8.91 -10.64 -4.31
CA SER A 226 -7.58 -10.44 -4.88
C SER A 226 -6.59 -9.92 -3.83
N PRO A 227 -5.27 -10.01 -4.11
CA PRO A 227 -4.22 -9.34 -3.35
C PRO A 227 -4.54 -7.87 -3.01
N ARG A 228 -5.04 -7.08 -3.97
CA ARG A 228 -5.44 -5.70 -3.69
C ARG A 228 -6.52 -5.57 -2.63
N ASN A 229 -7.49 -6.49 -2.58
CA ASN A 229 -8.57 -6.45 -1.58
C ASN A 229 -8.04 -6.61 -0.14
N PHE A 230 -7.00 -7.42 0.08
CA PHE A 230 -6.37 -7.51 1.41
C PHE A 230 -5.82 -6.15 1.86
N ILE A 231 -5.17 -5.44 0.95
CA ILE A 231 -4.60 -4.11 1.23
C ILE A 231 -5.70 -3.07 1.42
N ILE A 232 -6.81 -3.16 0.67
CA ILE A 232 -7.99 -2.31 0.88
C ILE A 232 -8.58 -2.53 2.27
N ASN A 233 -8.66 -3.79 2.74
CA ASN A 233 -9.14 -4.08 4.08
C ASN A 233 -8.24 -3.46 5.17
N ASP A 234 -6.92 -3.57 5.01
CA ASP A 234 -5.95 -2.94 5.93
C ASP A 234 -6.08 -1.40 5.89
N ILE A 235 -6.28 -0.82 4.71
CA ILE A 235 -6.55 0.62 4.55
C ILE A 235 -7.82 1.04 5.31
N ILE A 236 -8.90 0.27 5.18
CA ILE A 236 -10.17 0.57 5.86
C ILE A 236 -9.96 0.51 7.36
N SER A 237 -9.36 -0.57 7.87
CA SER A 237 -9.13 -0.77 9.30
C SER A 237 -8.23 0.32 9.90
N VAL A 238 -7.12 0.65 9.22
CA VAL A 238 -6.23 1.74 9.62
C VAL A 238 -6.98 3.08 9.63
N THR A 239 -7.78 3.36 8.61
CA THR A 239 -8.54 4.62 8.50
C THR A 239 -9.58 4.74 9.60
N GLU A 240 -10.25 3.65 9.98
CA GLU A 240 -11.20 3.64 11.10
C GLU A 240 -10.49 3.82 12.44
N SER A 241 -9.37 3.14 12.63
CA SER A 241 -8.56 3.22 13.85
C SER A 241 -7.90 4.59 14.03
N SER A 242 -7.49 5.25 12.95
CA SER A 242 -6.80 6.54 12.97
C SER A 242 -7.73 7.72 13.26
N GLN A 243 -9.06 7.51 13.25
CA GLN A 243 -10.03 8.57 13.58
C GLN A 243 -9.78 9.16 14.98
N CYS A 244 -9.20 8.39 15.90
CA CYS A 244 -8.82 8.84 17.24
C CYS A 244 -7.72 9.91 17.26
N LEU A 245 -7.01 10.13 16.15
CA LEU A 245 -5.94 11.13 16.05
C LEU A 245 -6.47 12.55 15.80
N PHE A 246 -7.73 12.71 15.35
CA PHE A 246 -8.30 13.99 14.95
C PHE A 246 -8.94 14.72 16.15
N GLU A 247 -8.11 15.21 17.06
CA GLU A 247 -8.54 15.91 18.28
C GLU A 247 -8.89 17.40 18.06
N CYS A 248 -8.47 17.97 16.93
CA CYS A 248 -8.75 19.35 16.56
C CYS A 248 -9.11 19.47 15.07
N HIS A 249 -9.41 20.69 14.61
CA HIS A 249 -9.75 20.93 13.21
C HIS A 249 -8.66 20.41 12.27
N SER A 250 -9.07 19.66 11.25
CA SER A 250 -8.21 19.12 10.23
C SER A 250 -8.58 19.67 8.85
N ASN A 251 -7.56 19.97 8.06
CA ASN A 251 -7.69 20.32 6.65
C ASN A 251 -8.08 19.11 5.79
N TYR A 252 -7.76 17.90 6.25
CA TYR A 252 -8.12 16.68 5.54
C TYR A 252 -8.35 15.49 6.46
N ARG A 253 -9.45 14.77 6.23
CA ARG A 253 -9.81 13.55 6.93
C ARG A 253 -10.66 12.69 6.01
N ILE A 254 -10.28 11.43 5.79
CA ILE A 254 -11.17 10.42 5.22
C ILE A 254 -12.23 10.09 6.27
N GLU A 255 -13.49 10.46 6.00
CA GLU A 255 -14.63 10.16 6.88
C GLU A 255 -15.23 8.79 6.58
N LYS A 256 -15.23 8.39 5.30
CA LYS A 256 -15.76 7.11 4.83
C LYS A 256 -15.20 6.76 3.45
N PHE A 257 -15.19 5.48 3.14
CA PHE A 257 -14.95 4.99 1.78
C PHE A 257 -16.27 4.94 1.01
N VAL A 258 -16.21 5.36 -0.24
CA VAL A 258 -17.33 5.33 -1.18
C VAL A 258 -16.79 4.76 -2.48
N GLU A 259 -17.56 3.88 -3.12
CA GLU A 259 -17.24 3.38 -4.44
C GLU A 259 -17.15 4.54 -5.44
N ASP A 260 -16.05 4.59 -6.18
CA ASP A 260 -15.85 5.62 -7.18
C ASP A 260 -16.59 5.27 -8.47
N GLY A 261 -16.93 6.30 -9.26
CA GLY A 261 -17.47 6.09 -10.59
C GLY A 261 -16.44 5.44 -11.52
N GLU A 262 -16.94 4.75 -12.55
CA GLU A 262 -16.19 3.88 -13.49
C GLU A 262 -14.95 4.54 -14.14
N PHE A 263 -14.89 5.88 -14.20
CA PHE A 263 -13.83 6.65 -14.85
C PHE A 263 -12.99 7.52 -13.90
N HIS A 264 -13.15 7.40 -12.57
CA HIS A 264 -12.49 8.27 -11.59
C HIS A 264 -11.48 7.51 -10.73
N TRP A 265 -10.28 7.31 -11.26
CA TRP A 265 -9.25 6.55 -10.54
C TRP A 265 -8.24 7.41 -9.73
N ALA A 266 -8.12 8.72 -10.00
CA ALA A 266 -7.16 9.61 -9.30
C ALA A 266 -7.85 10.76 -8.55
N LYS A 267 -8.74 10.42 -7.62
CA LYS A 267 -9.62 11.38 -6.93
C LYS A 267 -8.86 12.34 -6.03
N SER A 268 -7.74 11.92 -5.47
CA SER A 268 -6.86 12.75 -4.65
C SER A 268 -6.50 14.07 -5.35
N LEU A 269 -6.26 14.04 -6.67
CA LEU A 269 -5.94 15.26 -7.42
C LEU A 269 -7.05 16.33 -7.36
N SER A 270 -8.31 15.93 -7.20
CA SER A 270 -9.44 16.86 -7.03
C SER A 270 -9.65 17.26 -5.56
N LEU A 271 -9.36 16.37 -4.62
CA LEU A 271 -9.55 16.59 -3.18
C LEU A 271 -8.49 17.55 -2.60
N PHE A 272 -7.29 17.53 -3.15
CA PHE A 272 -6.15 18.30 -2.65
C PHE A 272 -5.61 19.34 -3.65
N GLY A 273 -5.91 19.19 -4.94
CA GLY A 273 -5.30 19.97 -6.02
C GLY A 273 -6.05 21.23 -6.45
N SER A 274 -7.07 21.66 -5.72
CA SER A 274 -7.90 22.82 -6.08
C SER A 274 -8.00 23.86 -4.96
N ARG A 275 -6.92 24.62 -4.77
CA ARG A 275 -6.99 26.07 -4.57
C ARG A 275 -5.79 26.71 -5.30
N PRO A 276 -5.96 27.20 -6.53
CA PRO A 276 -5.17 28.32 -6.97
C PRO A 276 -5.59 29.54 -6.12
N GLU A 277 -4.66 30.10 -5.36
CA GLU A 277 -4.73 31.52 -4.98
C GLU A 277 -4.47 32.39 -6.21
#